data_AF-A0A832MXP8-F1
#
_entry.id   AF-A0A832MXP8-F1
#
_cell.length_a   1.000
_cell.length_b   1.000
_cell.length_c   1.000
_cell.angle_alpha   90.00
_cell.angle_beta   90.00
_cell.angle_gamma   90.00
#
_symmetry.space_group_name_H-M   'P 1'
#
loop_
_entity.id
_entity.type
_entity.pdbx_description
1 polymer ?
#
loop_
_entity_poly.entity_id
_entity_poly.type
_entity_poly.pdbx_seq_one_letter_code
_entity_poly.pdbx_strand_id
1 'polypeptide(L)' 'GDFKTAFVHFKLAAEAGDPIAQQNLAVMYNNGYGTPKNSDLAAYWIEKSTQSEKVASR' A
#
# COMPACT_ATOMS: atom_id res chain seq x y z
N GLY A 1 14.05 11.19 -6.08
CA GLY A 1 13.25 10.85 -4.89
C GLY A 1 13.65 9.47 -4.45
N ASP A 2 13.88 9.27 -3.15
CA ASP A 2 14.25 7.96 -2.62
C ASP A 2 13.00 7.08 -2.45
N PHE A 3 12.84 6.11 -3.35
CA PHE A 3 11.73 5.16 -3.28
C PHE A 3 11.72 4.36 -1.98
N LYS A 4 12.87 4.15 -1.31
CA LYS A 4 12.90 3.48 0.00
C LYS A 4 12.23 4.33 1.07
N THR A 5 12.53 5.63 1.10
CA THR A 5 11.88 6.57 2.02
C THR A 5 10.37 6.64 1.75
N ALA A 6 9.94 6.75 0.49
CA ALA A 6 8.52 6.75 0.14
C ALA A 6 7.83 5.43 0.58
N PHE A 7 8.49 4.29 0.39
CA PHE A 7 7.98 2.99 0.80
C PHE A 7 7.73 2.93 2.31
N VAL A 8 8.66 3.42 3.12
CA VAL A 8 8.51 3.46 4.58
C VAL A 8 7.32 4.32 5.00
N HIS A 9 7.14 5.49 4.39
CA HIS A 9 6.02 6.39 4.72
C HIS A 9 4.67 5.78 4.35
N PHE A 10 4.54 5.23 3.14
CA PHE A 10 3.31 4.56 2.72
C PHE A 10 3.04 3.30 3.53
N LYS A 11 4.08 2.56 3.95
CA LYS A 11 3.91 1.40 4.83
C LYS A 11 3.29 1.79 6.17
N LEU A 12 3.82 2.82 6.83
CA LEU A 12 3.29 3.29 8.11
C LEU A 12 1.84 3.78 7.99
N ALA A 13 1.52 4.57 6.96
CA ALA A 13 0.17 5.05 6.74
C ALA A 13 -0.81 3.92 6.35
N ALA A 14 -0.37 2.96 5.55
CA ALA A 14 -1.18 1.80 5.16
C ALA A 14 -1.49 0.90 6.37
N GLU A 15 -0.52 0.73 7.27
CA GLU A 15 -0.70 0.03 8.56
C GLU A 15 -1.66 0.78 9.49
N ALA A 16 -1.69 2.12 9.44
CA ALA A 16 -2.66 2.96 10.15
C ALA A 16 -4.08 2.94 9.54
N GLY A 17 -4.27 2.26 8.41
CA GLY A 17 -5.60 2.11 7.79
C GLY A 17 -5.90 3.14 6.70
N ASP A 18 -4.95 3.97 6.29
CA ASP A 18 -5.15 4.92 5.19
C ASP A 18 -5.32 4.18 3.85
N PRO A 19 -6.52 4.23 3.21
CA PRO A 19 -6.77 3.52 1.95
C PRO A 19 -5.86 3.99 0.81
N ILE A 20 -5.54 5.29 0.77
CA ILE A 20 -4.66 5.86 -0.28
C ILE A 20 -3.24 5.32 -0.10
N ALA A 21 -2.78 5.22 1.14
CA ALA A 21 -1.47 4.63 1.42
C ALA A 21 -1.44 3.13 1.11
N GLN A 22 -2.51 2.39 1.40
CA GLN A 22 -2.63 0.97 1.06
C GLN A 22 -2.55 0.72 -0.45
N GLN A 23 -3.25 1.54 -1.24
CA GLN A 23 -3.18 1.47 -2.70
C GLN A 23 -1.78 1.80 -3.24
N ASN A 24 -1.13 2.85 -2.72
CA ASN A 24 0.23 3.20 -3.11
C ASN A 24 1.25 2.11 -2.73
N LEU A 25 1.13 1.54 -1.53
CA LEU A 25 2.00 0.46 -1.07
C LEU A 25 1.87 -0.79 -1.95
N ALA A 26 0.66 -1.10 -2.42
CA ALA A 26 0.45 -2.18 -3.38
C ALA A 26 1.17 -1.93 -4.71
N VAL A 27 1.08 -0.71 -5.25
CA VAL A 27 1.80 -0.32 -6.48
C VAL A 27 3.32 -0.44 -6.28
N MET A 28 3.83 -0.06 -5.11
CA MET A 28 5.26 -0.18 -4.81
C MET A 28 5.72 -1.64 -4.74
N TYR A 29 4.95 -2.52 -4.12
CA TYR A 29 5.23 -3.97 -4.14
C TYR A 29 5.13 -4.56 -5.55
N ASN A 30 4.18 -4.12 -6.38
CA ASN A 30 4.03 -4.65 -7.74
C ASN A 30 5.20 -4.24 -8.66
N ASN A 31 5.76 -3.05 -8.46
CA ASN A 31 6.84 -2.51 -9.28
C ASN A 31 8.24 -2.66 -8.67
N GLY A 32 8.34 -3.03 -7.40
CA GLY A 32 9.61 -3.11 -6.68
C GLY A 32 10.20 -1.73 -6.35
N TYR A 33 9.36 -0.74 -6.07
CA TYR A 33 9.82 0.59 -5.67
C TYR A 33 10.18 0.61 -4.19
N GLY A 34 11.46 0.79 -3.86
CA GLY A 34 11.92 0.85 -2.46
C GLY A 34 11.86 -0.48 -1.70
N THR A 35 11.35 -1.54 -2.34
CA THR A 35 11.20 -2.91 -1.83
C THR A 35 11.40 -3.89 -2.99
N PRO A 36 11.79 -5.16 -2.76
CA PRO A 36 11.66 -6.18 -3.78
C PRO A 36 10.23 -6.29 -4.30
N LYS A 37 10.10 -6.60 -5.60
CA LYS A 37 8.80 -6.86 -6.21
C LYS A 37 8.15 -8.08 -5.53
N ASN A 38 6.89 -7.94 -5.14
CA ASN A 38 6.10 -9.00 -4.53
C ASN A 38 4.61 -8.83 -4.90
N SER A 39 4.12 -9.67 -5.81
CA SER A 39 2.72 -9.63 -6.27
C SER A 39 1.72 -10.02 -5.17
N ASP A 40 2.11 -10.92 -4.27
CA ASP A 40 1.22 -11.44 -3.23
C ASP A 40 0.95 -10.35 -2.18
N LEU A 41 2.00 -9.63 -1.78
CA LEU A 41 1.86 -8.46 -0.91
C LEU A 41 1.10 -7.33 -1.60
N ALA A 42 1.30 -7.11 -2.90
CA ALA A 42 0.52 -6.12 -3.65
C ALA A 42 -0.99 -6.45 -3.63
N ALA A 43 -1.35 -7.71 -3.89
CA ALA A 43 -2.74 -8.17 -3.84
C ALA A 43 -3.35 -8.01 -2.44
N TYR A 44 -2.62 -8.39 -1.38
CA TYR A 44 -3.05 -8.21 0.01
C TYR A 44 -3.39 -6.75 0.33
N TRP A 45 -2.53 -5.80 -0.07
CA TRP A 45 -2.75 -4.38 0.21
C TRP A 45 -3.87 -3.78 -0.64
N ILE A 46 -4.08 -4.26 -1.88
CA ILE A 46 -5.26 -3.89 -2.69
C ILE A 46 -6.55 -4.34 -2.01
N GLU A 47 -6.62 -5.61 -1.61
CA GLU A 47 -7.82 -6.15 -0.95
C GLU A 47 -8.16 -5.35 0.31
N LYS A 48 -7.16 -5.07 1.15
CA LYS A 48 -7.31 -4.27 2.37
C LYS A 48 -7.77 -2.84 2.08
N SER A 49 -7.28 -2.21 1.01
CA SER A 49 -7.73 -0.88 0.54
C SER A 49 -9.21 -0.89 0.19
N THR A 50 -9.66 -1.88 -0.60
CA THR A 50 -11.07 -1.98 -1.01
C THR A 50 -12.01 -2.27 0.15
N GLN A 51 -11.52 -2.97 1.19
CA GLN A 51 -12.30 -3.18 2.40
C GLN A 51 -12.45 -1.86 3.17
N SER A 52 -11.36 -1.11 3.33
CA SER A 52 -11.35 0.17 4.05
C SER A 52 -12.25 1.23 3.39
N GLU A 53 -12.25 1.32 2.05
CA GLU A 53 -13.15 2.19 1.29
C GLU A 53 -14.64 1.86 1.51
N LYS A 54 -14.99 0.57 1.58
CA LYS A 54 -16.36 0.12 1.84
C LYS A 54 -16.85 0.46 3.24
N VAL A 55 -15.95 0.60 4.23
CA VAL A 55 -16.34 0.96 5.61
C VAL A 55 -16.47 2.47 5.79
N ALA A 56 -15.66 3.27 5.09
CA ALA A 56 -15.71 4.73 5.18
C ALA A 56 -16.91 5.34 4.43
N SER A 57 -17.54 4.59 3.53
CA SER A 57 -18.68 5.03 2.71
C SER A 57 -20.06 4.70 3.30
N ARG A 58 -20.14 4.43 4.62
CA ARG A 58 -21.40 4.16 5.36
C ARG A 58 -21.59 5.19 6.46
#